data_AF-A0A7N0UNQ6-F1
#
_entry.id   AF-A0A7N0UNQ6-F1
#
_cell.length_a   1.000
_cell.length_b   1.000
_cell.length_c   1.000
_cell.angle_alpha   90.00
_cell.angle_beta   90.00
_cell.angle_gamma   90.00
#
_symmetry.space_group_name_H-M   'P 1'
#
loop_
_entity.id
_entity.type
_entity.pdbx_description
1 polymer ?
#
loop_
_entity_poly.entity_id
_entity_poly.type
_entity_poly.pdbx_seq_one_letter_code
_entity_poly.pdbx_strand_id
1 'polypeptide(L)'
;MAMASPSSSIPLVFLALVVLPLSAASKPDQTFSNNLSPLKSFCHSRPYPDLCYDSLKLSISININPNILNLLLQTLQNAITQSGKLTALIAAADDGHKIVERRRGTLQDCRELHQISDSYLRKSVSKIRTQESQNLADARAYLSAALTNKNTCLEGLETASGPLKPTLVDSFITTYKHVSNTLSMIPKTGRAAKQQRHEPTWLSRKDSDDEYDPSNVLTVAPDGSGNFTTISDAINFAPNMSNDRILIYVKEGVYSEYVDVPSYKTNIVLLGDGSDVTVVTGNRSMGDNWTTFRSATVAVSGEGFLARDMRFENTAGPAQHQAVALRVNADLVAFYRCSIIGFQDTLYVHSFRQFYRECDIYGTVDYIFGNAAVVIQASNIVSQLPLPGQFIAITAQSRETADEDTGISIQNCSILATEDLYSNSATFKTYLGRPWRPFARTVYLESYMDDFIDPAGWTKWGGGISDSDDGLATLYYGEYENYGPGSGTGNRVGWEGFHVMDYYDASNFTVAEFITGDEWLESTAFPYDNGI
;
A
#
# COMPACT_ATOMS: atom_id res chain seq x y z
N MET A 1 3.44 74.96 34.14
CA MET A 1 3.25 76.42 34.33
C MET A 1 4.08 77.11 33.25
N ALA A 2 3.48 78.09 32.58
CA ALA A 2 3.88 78.64 31.27
C ALA A 2 5.16 79.49 31.25
N MET A 3 5.66 79.74 30.03
CA MET A 3 6.32 80.96 29.44
C MET A 3 7.41 80.51 28.45
N ALA A 4 7.32 80.59 27.12
CA ALA A 4 7.11 81.69 26.16
C ALA A 4 8.15 82.83 26.32
N SER A 5 9.15 82.98 25.44
CA SER A 5 9.19 83.88 24.23
C SER A 5 10.67 84.37 24.02
N PRO A 6 11.08 85.17 23.00
CA PRO A 6 10.65 85.37 21.60
C PRO A 6 11.79 85.55 20.53
N SER A 7 11.38 85.46 19.25
CA SER A 7 11.67 86.29 18.03
C SER A 7 13.08 86.72 17.53
N SER A 8 13.21 86.65 16.18
CA SER A 8 13.76 87.65 15.20
C SER A 8 15.02 87.26 14.38
N SER A 9 14.90 86.84 13.10
CA SER A 9 15.04 87.56 11.78
C SER A 9 16.46 87.85 11.20
N ILE A 10 16.85 87.11 10.12
CA ILE A 10 17.42 87.49 8.77
C ILE A 10 18.74 88.34 8.72
N PRO A 11 19.80 88.06 7.88
CA PRO A 11 19.75 87.93 6.41
C PRO A 11 20.68 86.95 5.65
N LEU A 12 20.33 86.80 4.36
CA LEU A 12 21.03 86.16 3.24
C LEU A 12 22.47 86.66 3.02
N VAL A 13 23.38 85.74 2.63
CA VAL A 13 24.53 86.02 1.77
C VAL A 13 24.62 84.94 0.67
N PHE A 14 24.83 85.40 -0.56
CA PHE A 14 24.90 84.68 -1.83
C PHE A 14 26.31 84.15 -2.15
N LEU A 15 26.38 83.29 -3.19
CA LEU A 15 27.54 82.81 -3.98
C LEU A 15 28.37 81.65 -3.37
N ALA A 16 28.80 80.62 -4.11
CA ALA A 16 28.92 80.43 -5.55
C ALA A 16 28.81 78.95 -5.94
N LEU A 17 28.26 78.70 -7.14
CA LEU A 17 28.24 77.42 -7.84
C LEU A 17 29.66 77.05 -8.31
N VAL A 18 30.12 75.86 -7.92
CA VAL A 18 31.20 75.13 -8.60
C VAL A 18 30.58 73.84 -9.13
N VAL A 19 30.51 73.74 -10.47
CA VAL A 19 30.09 72.55 -11.19
C VAL A 19 31.32 71.63 -11.33
N LEU A 20 31.23 70.42 -10.77
CA LEU A 20 32.08 69.29 -11.09
C LEU A 20 31.18 68.07 -11.36
N PRO A 21 31.52 67.21 -12.32
CA PRO A 21 30.59 66.22 -12.87
C PRO A 21 30.35 65.09 -11.86
N LEU A 22 29.07 64.81 -11.57
CA LEU A 22 28.67 63.59 -10.87
C LEU A 22 29.08 62.39 -11.74
N SER A 23 30.09 61.65 -11.28
CA SER A 23 30.33 60.30 -11.73
C SER A 23 29.07 59.49 -11.48
N ALA A 24 28.50 58.92 -12.55
CA ALA A 24 27.38 58.00 -12.46
C ALA A 24 27.78 56.85 -11.54
N ALA A 25 27.18 56.79 -10.35
CA ALA A 25 27.22 55.62 -9.51
C ALA A 25 26.52 54.49 -10.27
N SER A 26 27.29 53.53 -10.75
CA SER A 26 26.76 52.26 -11.23
C SER A 26 26.01 51.61 -10.06
N LYS A 27 24.69 51.52 -10.19
CA LYS A 27 23.92 50.52 -9.44
C LYS A 27 24.54 49.15 -9.74
N PRO A 28 24.79 48.30 -8.75
CA PRO A 28 24.95 46.89 -9.04
C PRO A 28 23.55 46.36 -9.39
N ASP A 29 23.13 46.54 -10.64
CA ASP A 29 22.15 45.66 -11.27
C ASP A 29 22.90 44.36 -11.57
N GLN A 30 23.07 43.51 -10.56
CA GLN A 30 23.23 42.09 -10.78
C GLN A 30 21.85 41.46 -10.62
N THR A 31 21.08 41.55 -11.69
CA THR A 31 20.00 40.61 -11.95
C THR A 31 20.62 39.21 -12.08
N PHE A 32 20.70 38.49 -10.96
CA PHE A 32 20.85 37.03 -10.97
C PHE A 32 19.55 36.43 -11.53
N SER A 33 19.39 36.46 -12.86
CA SER A 33 18.39 35.65 -13.53
C SER A 33 18.88 34.20 -13.55
N ASN A 34 18.78 33.51 -12.41
CA ASN A 34 18.86 32.06 -12.41
C ASN A 34 17.81 31.55 -13.38
N ASN A 35 18.24 30.96 -14.51
CA ASN A 35 17.34 30.45 -15.52
C ASN A 35 16.60 29.22 -14.96
N LEU A 36 15.51 29.47 -14.22
CA LEU A 36 14.66 28.48 -13.56
C LEU A 36 13.68 27.79 -14.54
N SER A 37 13.75 28.09 -15.83
CA SER A 37 12.89 27.48 -16.85
C SER A 37 13.02 25.96 -16.97
N PRO A 38 14.22 25.34 -16.84
CA PRO A 38 14.34 23.88 -16.88
C PRO A 38 13.65 23.22 -15.69
N LEU A 39 13.69 23.85 -14.50
CA LEU A 39 13.01 23.35 -13.31
C LEU A 39 11.49 23.40 -13.46
N LYS A 40 10.95 24.51 -13.98
CA LYS A 40 9.51 24.64 -14.22
C LYS A 40 9.03 23.59 -15.23
N SER A 41 9.80 23.34 -16.28
CA SER A 41 9.53 22.26 -17.24
C SER A 41 9.57 20.88 -16.57
N PHE A 42 10.60 20.59 -15.78
CA PHE A 42 10.76 19.31 -15.07
C PHE A 42 9.61 19.00 -14.10
N CYS A 43 9.10 20.01 -13.40
CA CYS A 43 8.01 19.87 -12.44
C CYS A 43 6.62 19.85 -13.08
N HIS A 44 6.45 20.31 -14.33
CA HIS A 44 5.12 20.50 -14.92
C HIS A 44 4.31 19.20 -15.03
N SER A 45 4.96 18.08 -15.36
CA SER A 45 4.31 16.77 -15.53
C SER A 45 4.18 15.97 -14.22
N ARG A 46 4.46 16.59 -13.06
CA ARG A 46 4.40 15.91 -11.77
C ARG A 46 3.01 16.03 -11.15
N PRO A 47 2.60 15.07 -10.29
CA PRO A 47 1.30 15.11 -9.62
C PRO A 47 1.03 16.42 -8.87
N TYR A 48 2.07 17.02 -8.27
CA TYR A 48 2.00 18.29 -7.55
C TYR A 48 3.07 19.26 -8.06
N PRO A 49 2.84 19.95 -9.20
CA PRO A 49 3.86 20.71 -9.91
C PRO A 49 4.35 21.94 -9.14
N ASP A 50 3.46 22.67 -8.47
CA ASP A 50 3.81 23.85 -7.67
C ASP A 50 4.68 23.46 -6.47
N LEU A 51 4.28 22.41 -5.75
CA LEU A 51 5.05 21.88 -4.62
C LEU A 51 6.44 21.37 -5.06
N CYS A 52 6.52 20.72 -6.22
CA CYS A 52 7.80 20.31 -6.82
C CYS A 52 8.69 21.52 -7.07
N TYR A 53 8.16 22.55 -7.71
CA TYR A 53 8.90 23.75 -8.09
C TYR A 53 9.41 24.52 -6.85
N ASP A 54 8.53 24.78 -5.89
CA ASP A 54 8.85 25.56 -4.69
C ASP A 54 9.93 24.87 -3.83
N SER A 55 9.86 23.54 -3.72
CA SER A 55 10.82 22.75 -2.94
C SER A 55 12.23 22.73 -3.56
N LEU A 56 12.31 22.68 -4.89
CA LEU A 56 13.57 22.57 -5.62
C LEU A 56 14.21 23.94 -5.89
N LYS A 57 13.40 25.00 -6.02
CA LYS A 57 13.89 26.37 -6.24
C LYS A 57 14.84 26.83 -5.13
N LEU A 58 14.57 26.45 -3.88
CA LEU A 58 15.43 26.78 -2.74
C LEU A 58 16.79 26.07 -2.79
N SER A 59 16.87 24.90 -3.45
CA SER A 59 18.05 24.03 -3.49
C SER A 59 19.00 24.34 -4.64
N ILE A 60 18.49 24.89 -5.76
CA ILE A 60 19.29 25.20 -6.97
C ILE A 60 20.14 26.46 -6.81
N SER A 61 19.91 27.27 -5.78
CA SER A 61 20.77 28.42 -5.43
C SER A 61 22.23 28.05 -5.11
N ILE A 62 22.58 26.74 -5.09
CA ILE A 62 23.87 26.22 -4.58
C ILE A 62 24.62 25.33 -5.61
N ASN A 63 23.98 24.83 -6.69
CA ASN A 63 24.63 23.84 -7.57
C ASN A 63 24.46 24.11 -9.09
N ILE A 64 25.56 24.04 -9.85
CA ILE A 64 25.73 24.61 -11.20
C ILE A 64 25.35 23.63 -12.35
N ASN A 65 24.85 22.40 -12.09
CA ASN A 65 24.27 21.56 -13.15
C ASN A 65 23.16 20.64 -12.63
N PRO A 66 21.86 20.93 -12.92
CA PRO A 66 20.77 20.06 -12.53
C PRO A 66 20.75 18.79 -13.39
N ASN A 67 21.20 17.66 -12.83
CA ASN A 67 20.88 16.32 -13.35
C ASN A 67 19.58 15.82 -12.69
N ILE A 68 18.76 15.08 -13.43
CA ILE A 68 17.50 14.45 -12.99
C ILE A 68 17.69 13.67 -11.69
N LEU A 69 18.79 12.92 -11.55
CA LEU A 69 19.09 12.18 -10.32
C LEU A 69 19.20 13.10 -9.09
N ASN A 70 19.87 14.24 -9.25
CA ASN A 70 20.03 15.21 -8.16
C ASN A 70 18.68 15.85 -7.79
N LEU A 71 17.85 16.16 -8.78
CA LEU A 71 16.49 16.68 -8.54
C LEU A 71 15.63 15.64 -7.82
N LEU A 72 15.63 14.39 -8.28
CA LEU A 72 14.92 13.27 -7.66
C LEU A 72 15.35 13.06 -6.20
N LEU A 73 16.66 12.98 -5.94
CA LEU A 73 17.19 12.81 -4.58
C LEU A 73 16.88 14.01 -3.68
N GLN A 74 16.87 15.24 -4.22
CA GLN A 74 16.45 16.43 -3.47
C GLN A 74 14.96 16.39 -3.13
N THR A 75 14.09 16.00 -4.07
CA THR A 75 12.66 15.84 -3.81
C THR A 75 12.41 14.78 -2.73
N LEU A 76 13.11 13.65 -2.78
CA LEU A 76 13.05 12.62 -1.72
C LEU A 76 13.56 13.15 -0.37
N GLN A 77 14.66 13.90 -0.35
CA GLN A 77 15.18 14.49 0.88
C GLN A 77 14.20 15.51 1.50
N ASN A 78 13.47 16.25 0.67
CA ASN A 78 12.39 17.12 1.12
C ASN A 78 11.24 16.29 1.73
N ALA A 79 10.85 15.18 1.11
CA ALA A 79 9.86 14.26 1.68
C ALA A 79 10.30 13.73 3.07
N ILE A 80 11.54 13.28 3.21
CA ILE A 80 12.11 12.84 4.49
C ILE A 80 12.11 13.97 5.53
N THR A 81 12.41 15.19 5.12
CA THR A 81 12.40 16.35 6.02
C THR A 81 11.00 16.68 6.52
N GLN A 82 9.99 16.65 5.65
CA GLN A 82 8.60 16.85 6.07
C GLN A 82 8.09 15.68 6.93
N SER A 83 8.50 14.45 6.60
CA SER A 83 8.23 13.25 7.40
C SER A 83 8.72 13.39 8.84
N GLY A 84 9.94 13.91 9.05
CA GLY A 84 10.45 14.20 10.39
C GLY A 84 9.61 15.23 11.18
N LYS A 85 9.06 16.24 10.52
CA LYS A 85 8.14 17.21 11.16
C LYS A 85 6.80 16.57 11.51
N LEU A 86 6.27 15.74 10.62
CA LEU A 86 5.04 14.99 10.85
C LEU A 86 5.19 14.01 12.03
N THR A 87 6.33 13.34 12.17
CA THR A 87 6.65 12.51 13.34
C THR A 87 6.52 13.30 14.65
N ALA A 88 7.08 14.51 14.71
CA ALA A 88 6.95 15.36 15.90
C ALA A 88 5.49 15.79 16.17
N LEU A 89 4.71 16.03 15.11
CA LEU A 89 3.29 16.38 15.23
C LEU A 89 2.44 15.20 15.72
N ILE A 90 2.70 13.99 15.24
CA ILE A 90 2.05 12.75 15.70
C ILE A 90 2.38 12.49 17.17
N ALA A 91 3.62 12.72 17.60
CA ALA A 91 3.99 12.62 19.01
C ALA A 91 3.24 13.66 19.87
N ALA A 92 3.04 14.88 19.36
CA ALA A 92 2.27 15.90 20.06
C ALA A 92 0.76 15.58 20.14
N ALA A 93 0.25 14.73 19.26
CA ALA A 93 -1.15 14.28 19.22
C ALA A 93 -1.50 13.24 20.29
N ASP A 94 -0.52 12.56 20.90
CA ASP A 94 -0.72 11.60 22.00
C ASP A 94 -1.22 12.24 23.29
N ASP A 95 -1.14 13.57 23.38
CA ASP A 95 -1.74 14.33 24.46
C ASP A 95 -3.28 14.28 24.30
N GLY A 96 -3.92 13.42 25.10
CA GLY A 96 -5.27 12.86 24.93
C GLY A 96 -6.47 13.82 24.84
N HIS A 97 -6.24 15.12 24.71
CA HIS A 97 -7.26 16.13 24.45
C HIS A 97 -7.17 16.77 23.05
N LYS A 98 -6.11 16.48 22.29
CA LYS A 98 -5.85 17.14 20.99
C LYS A 98 -6.47 16.41 19.80
N ILE A 99 -6.60 15.10 19.91
CA ILE A 99 -7.33 14.23 18.99
C ILE A 99 -8.22 13.31 19.84
N VAL A 100 -9.50 13.27 19.50
CA VAL A 100 -10.48 12.37 20.09
C VAL A 100 -10.78 11.30 19.06
N GLU A 101 -10.28 10.10 19.31
CA GLU A 101 -10.47 8.94 18.44
C GLU A 101 -11.88 8.37 18.60
N ARG A 102 -12.58 8.15 17.49
CA ARG A 102 -13.87 7.43 17.50
C ARG A 102 -13.68 5.92 17.36
N ARG A 103 -12.57 5.50 16.75
CA ARG A 103 -12.15 4.12 16.60
C ARG A 103 -10.86 3.89 17.39
N ARG A 104 -10.78 2.76 18.06
CA ARG A 104 -9.63 2.35 18.87
C ARG A 104 -8.41 2.16 17.97
N GLY A 105 -7.35 2.88 18.30
CA GLY A 105 -6.06 2.75 17.62
C GLY A 105 -5.92 3.56 16.35
N THR A 106 -6.80 4.52 16.05
CA THR A 106 -6.66 5.44 14.91
C THR A 106 -5.31 6.18 14.90
N LEU A 107 -4.90 6.79 16.01
CA LEU A 107 -3.61 7.46 16.13
C LEU A 107 -2.45 6.47 16.17
N GLN A 108 -2.67 5.29 16.75
CA GLN A 108 -1.67 4.23 16.75
C GLN A 108 -1.38 3.74 15.32
N ASP A 109 -2.42 3.58 14.48
CA ASP A 109 -2.29 3.26 13.06
C ASP A 109 -1.48 4.33 12.34
N CYS A 110 -1.87 5.60 12.49
CA CYS A 110 -1.15 6.72 11.91
C CYS A 110 0.32 6.75 12.31
N ARG A 111 0.65 6.46 13.58
CA ARG A 111 2.02 6.42 14.08
C ARG A 111 2.81 5.28 13.46
N GLU A 112 2.32 4.05 13.55
CA GLU A 112 3.02 2.86 13.06
C GLU A 112 3.22 2.92 11.55
N LEU A 113 2.15 3.24 10.81
CA LEU A 113 2.18 3.37 9.35
C LEU A 113 3.13 4.50 8.90
N HIS A 114 3.16 5.62 9.63
CA HIS A 114 4.09 6.70 9.33
C HIS A 114 5.55 6.32 9.65
N GLN A 115 5.82 5.66 10.78
CA GLN A 115 7.16 5.19 11.13
C GLN A 115 7.70 4.19 10.11
N ILE A 116 6.87 3.24 9.68
CA ILE A 116 7.19 2.31 8.59
C ILE A 116 7.49 3.09 7.30
N SER A 117 6.65 4.06 6.95
CA SER A 117 6.85 4.90 5.77
C SER A 117 8.16 5.69 5.82
N ASP A 118 8.52 6.28 6.95
CA ASP A 118 9.77 7.04 7.11
C ASP A 118 11.00 6.14 6.84
N SER A 119 10.96 4.90 7.32
CA SER A 119 11.97 3.88 7.01
C SER A 119 12.06 3.60 5.51
N TYR A 120 10.92 3.44 4.83
CA TYR A 120 10.84 3.26 3.38
C TYR A 120 11.44 4.44 2.61
N LEU A 121 11.11 5.68 2.98
CA LEU A 121 11.69 6.88 2.35
C LEU A 121 13.21 6.89 2.46
N ARG A 122 13.77 6.52 3.62
CA ARG A 122 15.23 6.46 3.83
C ARG A 122 15.88 5.34 3.04
N LYS A 123 15.28 4.14 3.00
CA LYS A 123 15.75 3.02 2.17
C LYS A 123 15.75 3.38 0.68
N SER A 124 14.76 4.11 0.19
CA SER A 124 14.69 4.55 -1.20
C SER A 124 15.87 5.44 -1.60
N VAL A 125 16.51 6.16 -0.67
CA VAL A 125 17.70 7.00 -0.99
C VAL A 125 18.86 6.15 -1.49
N SER A 126 19.22 5.06 -0.79
CA SER A 126 20.32 4.19 -1.21
C SER A 126 19.98 3.47 -2.50
N LYS A 127 18.73 3.03 -2.65
CA LYS A 127 18.24 2.34 -3.84
C LYS A 127 18.32 3.21 -5.10
N ILE A 128 17.81 4.45 -5.04
CA ILE A 128 17.84 5.40 -6.16
C ILE A 128 19.28 5.77 -6.57
N ARG A 129 20.21 5.88 -5.62
CA ARG A 129 21.61 6.24 -5.91
C ARG A 129 22.31 5.23 -6.83
N THR A 130 21.94 3.96 -6.75
CA THR A 130 22.54 2.91 -7.60
C THR A 130 22.17 3.05 -9.08
N GLN A 131 20.97 3.60 -9.36
CA GLN A 131 20.36 3.64 -10.69
C GLN A 131 20.18 2.25 -11.35
N GLU A 132 20.30 1.17 -10.59
CA GLU A 132 20.04 -0.18 -11.07
C GLU A 132 18.54 -0.44 -11.15
N SER A 133 18.09 -1.12 -12.20
CA SER A 133 16.66 -1.32 -12.48
C SER A 133 15.92 -1.94 -11.28
N GLN A 134 16.45 -3.02 -10.70
CA GLN A 134 15.84 -3.68 -9.53
C GLN A 134 15.76 -2.76 -8.32
N ASN A 135 16.83 -2.01 -8.01
CA ASN A 135 16.79 -1.06 -6.91
C ASN A 135 15.79 0.09 -7.15
N LEU A 136 15.60 0.52 -8.39
CA LEU A 136 14.57 1.50 -8.74
C LEU A 136 13.16 0.91 -8.56
N ALA A 137 12.94 -0.36 -8.91
CA ALA A 137 11.68 -1.07 -8.64
C ALA A 137 11.40 -1.14 -7.13
N ASP A 138 12.38 -1.53 -6.32
CA ASP A 138 12.25 -1.53 -4.85
C ASP A 138 11.89 -0.14 -4.31
N ALA A 139 12.57 0.91 -4.81
CA ALA A 139 12.30 2.28 -4.41
C ALA A 139 10.87 2.71 -4.77
N ARG A 140 10.34 2.28 -5.92
CA ARG A 140 8.94 2.51 -6.31
C ARG A 140 7.99 1.78 -5.36
N ALA A 141 8.22 0.49 -5.08
CA ALA A 141 7.41 -0.30 -4.15
C ALA A 141 7.36 0.33 -2.74
N TYR A 142 8.51 0.77 -2.21
CA TYR A 142 8.61 1.50 -0.93
C TYR A 142 7.79 2.79 -0.91
N LEU A 143 7.85 3.60 -1.97
CA LEU A 143 7.10 4.86 -2.04
C LEU A 143 5.60 4.63 -2.24
N SER A 144 5.20 3.63 -3.04
CA SER A 144 3.79 3.23 -3.18
C SER A 144 3.19 2.70 -1.87
N ALA A 145 3.93 1.88 -1.13
CA ALA A 145 3.51 1.44 0.19
C ALA A 145 3.39 2.61 1.18
N ALA A 146 4.31 3.59 1.13
CA ALA A 146 4.22 4.80 1.94
C ALA A 146 2.95 5.62 1.62
N LEU A 147 2.58 5.76 0.33
CA LEU A 147 1.33 6.42 -0.06
C LEU A 147 0.09 5.64 0.44
N THR A 148 0.14 4.31 0.41
CA THR A 148 -0.94 3.46 0.93
C THR A 148 -1.09 3.63 2.45
N ASN A 149 0.01 3.55 3.20
CA ASN A 149 0.06 3.80 4.63
C ASN A 149 -0.58 5.14 5.03
N LYS A 150 -0.31 6.19 4.25
CA LYS A 150 -0.94 7.50 4.44
C LYS A 150 -2.46 7.46 4.21
N ASN A 151 -2.94 6.74 3.18
CA ASN A 151 -4.37 6.62 2.92
C ASN A 151 -5.10 5.97 4.10
N THR A 152 -4.60 4.84 4.58
CA THR A 152 -5.17 4.12 5.73
C THR A 152 -5.21 4.97 6.99
N CYS A 153 -4.15 5.73 7.28
CA CYS A 153 -4.16 6.69 8.39
C CYS A 153 -5.24 7.77 8.23
N LEU A 154 -5.33 8.38 7.04
CA LEU A 154 -6.29 9.46 6.80
C LEU A 154 -7.74 8.96 6.93
N GLU A 155 -8.06 7.77 6.44
CA GLU A 155 -9.37 7.13 6.61
C GLU A 155 -9.73 6.93 8.08
N GLY A 156 -8.79 6.44 8.90
CA GLY A 156 -8.98 6.35 10.34
C GLY A 156 -9.31 7.71 10.96
N LEU A 157 -8.59 8.76 10.54
CA LEU A 157 -8.78 10.13 11.03
C LEU A 157 -10.09 10.78 10.57
N GLU A 158 -10.76 10.30 9.52
CA GLU A 158 -12.04 10.87 9.04
C GLU A 158 -13.08 10.93 10.16
N THR A 159 -13.16 9.86 10.95
CA THR A 159 -14.12 9.74 12.06
C THR A 159 -13.65 10.38 13.37
N ALA A 160 -12.37 10.73 13.49
CA ALA A 160 -11.79 11.39 14.65
C ALA A 160 -12.23 12.86 14.75
N SER A 161 -12.02 13.49 15.91
CA SER A 161 -12.29 14.91 16.14
C SER A 161 -11.20 15.56 17.00
N GLY A 162 -11.29 16.85 17.28
CA GLY A 162 -10.35 17.57 18.13
C GLY A 162 -9.58 18.68 17.41
N PRO A 163 -8.97 19.61 18.18
CA PRO A 163 -8.37 20.84 17.65
C PRO A 163 -7.14 20.59 16.77
N LEU A 164 -6.42 19.49 16.95
CA LEU A 164 -5.21 19.20 16.18
C LEU A 164 -5.51 18.44 14.87
N LYS A 165 -6.70 17.86 14.71
CA LYS A 165 -7.04 17.03 13.54
C LYS A 165 -6.80 17.75 12.21
N PRO A 166 -7.26 19.00 11.98
CA PRO A 166 -7.05 19.66 10.70
C PRO A 166 -5.57 19.84 10.36
N THR A 167 -4.75 20.26 11.34
CA THR A 167 -3.30 20.43 11.17
C THR A 167 -2.59 19.11 10.92
N LEU A 168 -3.00 18.04 11.62
CA LEU A 168 -2.44 16.71 11.42
C LEU A 168 -2.75 16.17 10.02
N VAL A 169 -4.01 16.26 9.59
CA VAL A 169 -4.46 15.84 8.26
C VAL A 169 -3.72 16.62 7.17
N ASP A 170 -3.64 17.95 7.29
CA ASP A 170 -2.92 18.78 6.32
C ASP A 170 -1.42 18.44 6.25
N SER A 171 -0.80 18.14 7.39
CA SER A 171 0.60 17.73 7.46
C SER A 171 0.83 16.37 6.80
N PHE A 172 -0.06 15.39 7.00
CA PHE A 172 -0.02 14.11 6.26
C PHE A 172 -0.16 14.35 4.75
N ILE A 173 -1.18 15.09 4.31
CA ILE A 173 -1.41 15.37 2.89
C ILE A 173 -0.18 16.03 2.28
N THR A 174 0.32 17.11 2.89
CA THR A 174 1.46 17.88 2.36
C THR A 174 2.74 17.05 2.33
N THR A 175 3.02 16.25 3.36
CA THR A 175 4.21 15.38 3.41
C THR A 175 4.18 14.37 2.26
N TYR A 176 3.07 13.68 2.07
CA TYR A 176 2.97 12.60 1.08
C TYR A 176 2.73 13.10 -0.35
N LYS A 177 2.39 14.38 -0.55
CA LYS A 177 2.51 15.03 -1.88
C LYS A 177 3.96 15.06 -2.36
N HIS A 178 4.94 15.26 -1.48
CA HIS A 178 6.36 15.14 -1.86
C HIS A 178 6.71 13.70 -2.26
N VAL A 179 6.20 12.71 -1.51
CA VAL A 179 6.40 11.28 -1.81
C VAL A 179 5.84 10.91 -3.19
N SER A 180 4.63 11.37 -3.51
CA SER A 180 4.01 11.17 -4.82
C SER A 180 4.81 11.82 -5.96
N ASN A 181 5.28 13.06 -5.75
CA ASN A 181 6.21 13.68 -6.70
C ASN A 181 7.49 12.86 -6.89
N THR A 182 8.12 12.37 -5.81
CA THR A 182 9.29 11.49 -5.91
C THR A 182 8.99 10.22 -6.70
N LEU A 183 7.88 9.53 -6.41
CA LEU A 183 7.49 8.30 -7.10
C LEU A 183 7.34 8.54 -8.61
N SER A 184 6.67 9.63 -9.02
CA SER A 184 6.49 9.98 -10.43
C SER A 184 7.80 10.28 -11.18
N MET A 185 8.87 10.63 -10.44
CA MET A 185 10.18 10.94 -11.01
C MET A 185 11.04 9.70 -11.22
N ILE A 186 10.75 8.59 -10.55
CA ILE A 186 11.46 7.33 -10.75
C ILE A 186 10.94 6.70 -12.04
N PRO A 187 11.82 6.40 -13.02
CA PRO A 187 11.41 5.71 -14.24
C PRO A 187 10.63 4.45 -13.90
N LYS A 188 9.51 4.21 -14.60
CA LYS A 188 8.87 2.89 -14.57
C LYS A 188 9.89 1.90 -15.10
N THR A 189 10.18 0.86 -14.33
CA THR A 189 11.05 -0.22 -14.77
C THR A 189 10.32 -0.98 -15.87
N GLY A 190 10.63 -0.67 -17.13
CA GLY A 190 10.22 -1.52 -18.24
C GLY A 190 11.04 -2.80 -18.22
N ARG A 191 10.39 -3.93 -18.56
CA ARG A 191 10.94 -5.27 -18.85
C ARG A 191 12.41 -5.42 -18.45
N ALA A 192 12.68 -6.02 -17.30
CA ALA A 192 14.00 -6.55 -17.06
C ALA A 192 14.25 -7.63 -18.12
N ALA A 193 15.13 -7.35 -19.10
CA ALA A 193 15.69 -8.39 -19.92
C ALA A 193 16.27 -9.44 -18.97
N LYS A 194 15.98 -10.74 -19.18
CA LYS A 194 16.54 -11.88 -18.44
C LYS A 194 18.03 -11.63 -18.14
N GLN A 195 18.33 -11.06 -16.99
CA GLN A 195 19.68 -10.83 -16.53
C GLN A 195 20.03 -11.97 -15.59
N GLN A 196 21.31 -12.37 -15.65
CA GLN A 196 21.84 -13.48 -14.88
C GLN A 196 21.43 -13.37 -13.42
N ARG A 197 20.82 -14.46 -12.93
CA ARG A 197 20.49 -14.73 -11.54
C ARG A 197 21.59 -14.21 -10.62
N HIS A 198 21.33 -13.10 -9.93
CA HIS A 198 21.95 -12.87 -8.65
C HIS A 198 21.10 -13.62 -7.65
N GLU A 199 21.57 -14.81 -7.26
CA GLU A 199 20.97 -15.50 -6.11
C GLU A 199 20.99 -14.54 -4.91
N PRO A 200 19.84 -14.28 -4.27
CA PRO A 200 19.81 -13.65 -2.97
C PRO A 200 20.86 -14.28 -2.05
N THR A 201 21.61 -13.47 -1.30
CA THR A 201 22.69 -13.95 -0.42
C THR A 201 22.23 -14.97 0.63
N TRP A 202 20.92 -15.10 0.86
CA TRP A 202 20.33 -16.11 1.74
C TRP A 202 20.21 -17.52 1.10
N LEU A 203 20.39 -17.65 -0.22
CA LEU A 203 20.52 -18.92 -0.95
C LEU A 203 21.92 -19.56 -0.83
N SER A 204 22.85 -18.96 -0.09
CA SER A 204 24.18 -19.56 0.12
C SER A 204 24.16 -20.81 1.01
N ARG A 205 23.00 -21.35 1.40
CA ARG A 205 22.88 -22.71 1.89
C ARG A 205 22.17 -23.57 0.85
N LYS A 206 22.96 -24.53 0.40
CA LYS A 206 22.65 -25.54 -0.59
C LYS A 206 21.61 -26.50 0.00
N ASP A 207 20.35 -26.10 0.06
CA ASP A 207 19.25 -26.95 0.53
C ASP A 207 18.80 -27.92 -0.59
N SER A 208 19.74 -28.74 -1.05
CA SER A 208 19.46 -29.95 -1.83
C SER A 208 19.79 -31.15 -0.96
N ASP A 209 18.77 -31.93 -0.60
CA ASP A 209 18.86 -33.25 0.04
C ASP A 209 19.39 -33.35 1.48
N ASP A 210 19.50 -32.25 2.25
CA ASP A 210 19.80 -32.34 3.68
C ASP A 210 18.51 -32.39 4.50
N GLU A 211 18.34 -33.52 5.20
CA GLU A 211 17.34 -33.79 6.23
C GLU A 211 17.24 -32.59 7.21
N TYR A 212 16.08 -31.92 7.21
CA TYR A 212 15.80 -30.73 8.04
C TYR A 212 16.15 -31.03 9.51
N ASP A 213 17.09 -30.28 10.10
CA ASP A 213 17.46 -30.45 11.51
C ASP A 213 16.26 -30.08 12.40
N PRO A 214 15.61 -31.05 13.07
CA PRO A 214 14.43 -30.80 13.90
C PRO A 214 14.71 -29.86 15.08
N SER A 215 15.98 -29.66 15.45
CA SER A 215 16.36 -28.80 16.57
C SER A 215 16.24 -27.29 16.28
N ASN A 216 16.04 -26.90 15.01
CA ASN A 216 15.89 -25.50 14.60
C ASN A 216 14.43 -25.08 14.32
N VAL A 217 13.46 -25.96 14.57
CA VAL A 217 12.03 -25.69 14.34
C VAL A 217 11.35 -25.29 15.65
N LEU A 218 10.70 -24.12 15.66
CA LEU A 218 9.87 -23.71 16.79
C LEU A 218 8.51 -24.41 16.67
N THR A 219 8.16 -25.28 17.61
CA THR A 219 6.87 -25.97 17.61
C THR A 219 5.88 -25.23 18.50
N VAL A 220 4.69 -24.96 17.99
CA VAL A 220 3.56 -24.39 18.72
C VAL A 220 2.49 -25.47 18.86
N ALA A 221 1.99 -25.69 20.07
CA ALA A 221 0.89 -26.60 20.32
C ALA A 221 0.05 -26.14 21.53
N PRO A 222 -1.28 -25.98 21.39
CA PRO A 222 -2.11 -25.40 22.44
C PRO A 222 -2.28 -26.37 23.63
N ASP A 223 -2.01 -27.66 23.43
CA ASP A 223 -2.01 -28.70 24.46
C ASP A 223 -0.74 -28.71 25.33
N GLY A 224 0.24 -27.85 25.02
CA GLY A 224 1.52 -27.77 25.74
C GLY A 224 2.56 -28.81 25.30
N SER A 225 2.33 -29.57 24.22
CA SER A 225 3.28 -30.55 23.69
C SER A 225 4.40 -29.94 22.82
N GLY A 226 4.32 -28.64 22.52
CA GLY A 226 5.30 -27.88 21.73
C GLY A 226 6.28 -27.06 22.59
N ASN A 227 7.11 -26.24 21.94
CA ASN A 227 7.96 -25.26 22.62
C ASN A 227 7.15 -24.07 23.16
N PHE A 228 6.07 -23.70 22.47
CA PHE A 228 5.16 -22.62 22.82
C PHE A 228 3.71 -23.10 22.76
N THR A 229 2.82 -22.43 23.51
CA THR A 229 1.37 -22.66 23.45
C THR A 229 0.65 -21.67 22.54
N THR A 230 1.31 -20.57 22.16
CA THR A 230 0.76 -19.54 21.27
C THR A 230 1.70 -19.26 20.12
N ILE A 231 1.14 -18.84 18.98
CA ILE A 231 1.90 -18.46 17.79
C ILE A 231 2.64 -17.15 18.06
N SER A 232 2.00 -16.21 18.77
CA SER A 232 2.58 -14.92 19.13
C SER A 232 3.88 -15.07 19.94
N ASP A 233 3.94 -16.00 20.90
CA ASP A 233 5.14 -16.24 21.69
C ASP A 233 6.30 -16.80 20.86
N ALA A 234 6.01 -17.70 19.91
CA ALA A 234 7.02 -18.23 19.01
C ALA A 234 7.60 -17.15 18.08
N ILE A 235 6.75 -16.26 17.54
CA ILE A 235 7.19 -15.11 16.74
C ILE A 235 8.01 -14.15 17.60
N ASN A 236 7.59 -13.87 18.83
CA ASN A 236 8.32 -13.00 19.75
C ASN A 236 9.71 -13.57 20.10
N PHE A 237 9.84 -14.89 20.21
CA PHE A 237 11.10 -15.57 20.44
C PHE A 237 12.05 -15.54 19.22
N ALA A 238 11.52 -15.60 17.99
CA ALA A 238 12.32 -15.61 16.77
C ALA A 238 13.30 -14.41 16.69
N PRO A 239 14.48 -14.55 16.08
CA PRO A 239 15.42 -13.43 15.95
C PRO A 239 14.85 -12.29 15.10
N ASN A 240 15.19 -11.05 15.48
CA ASN A 240 14.86 -9.87 14.68
C ASN A 240 15.80 -9.75 13.48
N MET A 241 15.29 -9.27 12.34
CA MET A 241 16.04 -9.01 11.12
C MET A 241 16.86 -10.24 10.65
N SER A 242 16.30 -11.44 10.81
CA SER A 242 16.92 -12.68 10.35
C SER A 242 17.04 -12.69 8.83
N ASN A 243 18.23 -13.03 8.33
CA ASN A 243 18.43 -13.36 6.92
C ASN A 243 18.03 -14.81 6.62
N ASP A 244 17.98 -15.67 7.64
CA ASP A 244 17.60 -17.08 7.53
C ASP A 244 16.10 -17.25 7.78
N ARG A 245 15.52 -18.29 7.15
CA ARG A 245 14.14 -18.74 7.38
C ARG A 245 13.97 -19.23 8.81
N ILE A 246 12.95 -18.73 9.51
CA ILE A 246 12.58 -19.21 10.84
C ILE A 246 11.28 -20.00 10.74
N LEU A 247 11.38 -21.33 10.81
CA LEU A 247 10.23 -22.21 10.72
C LEU A 247 9.53 -22.33 12.07
N ILE A 248 8.24 -21.97 12.08
CA ILE A 248 7.32 -22.17 13.19
C ILE A 248 6.29 -23.20 12.73
N TYR A 249 6.43 -24.42 13.24
CA TYR A 249 5.47 -25.50 13.01
C TYR A 249 4.33 -25.39 14.03
N VAL A 250 3.11 -25.20 13.53
CA VAL A 250 1.91 -24.96 14.32
C VAL A 250 1.05 -26.21 14.24
N LYS A 251 0.97 -26.95 15.34
CA LYS A 251 0.17 -28.18 15.37
C LYS A 251 -1.32 -27.88 15.26
N GLU A 252 -2.10 -28.89 14.89
CA GLU A 252 -3.55 -28.86 14.90
C GLU A 252 -4.10 -28.28 16.22
N GLY A 253 -5.16 -27.48 16.09
CA GLY A 253 -5.77 -26.78 17.20
C GLY A 253 -6.41 -25.46 16.79
N VAL A 254 -7.21 -24.92 17.71
CA VAL A 254 -7.83 -23.60 17.58
C VAL A 254 -7.08 -22.62 18.48
N TYR A 255 -6.42 -21.66 17.85
CA TYR A 255 -5.64 -20.60 18.48
C TYR A 255 -6.45 -19.31 18.49
N SER A 256 -7.12 -19.05 19.62
CA SER A 256 -7.88 -17.79 19.83
C SER A 256 -6.95 -16.66 20.27
N GLU A 257 -6.21 -16.10 19.33
CA GLU A 257 -5.24 -15.02 19.55
C GLU A 257 -5.21 -14.03 18.37
N TYR A 258 -4.66 -12.83 18.62
CA TYR A 258 -4.40 -11.83 17.56
C TYR A 258 -2.91 -11.80 17.29
N VAL A 259 -2.50 -12.35 16.15
CA VAL A 259 -1.08 -12.52 15.79
C VAL A 259 -0.59 -11.30 15.03
N ASP A 260 0.51 -10.69 15.50
CA ASP A 260 1.21 -9.64 14.79
C ASP A 260 2.64 -10.10 14.45
N VAL A 261 3.00 -10.07 13.17
CA VAL A 261 4.35 -10.27 12.66
C VAL A 261 4.91 -8.89 12.33
N PRO A 262 5.61 -8.22 13.27
CA PRO A 262 6.06 -6.86 13.06
C PRO A 262 7.16 -6.78 11.99
N SER A 263 7.41 -5.59 11.45
CA SER A 263 8.33 -5.38 10.31
C SER A 263 9.78 -5.79 10.54
N TYR A 264 10.19 -5.92 11.81
CA TYR A 264 11.52 -6.40 12.19
C TYR A 264 11.60 -7.92 12.38
N LYS A 265 10.51 -8.67 12.21
CA LYS A 265 10.46 -10.15 12.24
C LYS A 265 10.41 -10.67 10.80
N THR A 266 11.55 -10.62 10.11
CA THR A 266 11.68 -11.03 8.71
C THR A 266 11.80 -12.56 8.57
N ASN A 267 11.40 -13.09 7.41
CA ASN A 267 11.58 -14.50 7.02
C ASN A 267 10.94 -15.54 7.94
N ILE A 268 9.88 -15.19 8.66
CA ILE A 268 9.05 -16.13 9.42
C ILE A 268 8.29 -17.05 8.46
N VAL A 269 8.24 -18.35 8.77
CA VAL A 269 7.44 -19.34 8.06
C VAL A 269 6.48 -19.99 9.06
N LEU A 270 5.17 -19.89 8.83
CA LEU A 270 4.17 -20.67 9.55
C LEU A 270 3.80 -21.92 8.75
N LEU A 271 3.94 -23.08 9.36
CA LEU A 271 3.55 -24.36 8.75
C LEU A 271 2.55 -25.07 9.65
N GLY A 272 1.31 -25.23 9.18
CA GLY A 272 0.25 -25.94 9.91
C GLY A 272 0.16 -27.43 9.56
N ASP A 273 -0.67 -28.15 10.31
CA ASP A 273 -1.04 -29.56 10.03
C ASP A 273 -2.10 -29.70 8.93
N GLY A 274 -2.64 -28.58 8.44
CA GLY A 274 -3.75 -28.54 7.50
C GLY A 274 -4.66 -27.35 7.82
N SER A 275 -5.13 -26.65 6.79
CA SER A 275 -6.03 -25.50 6.96
C SER A 275 -7.36 -25.88 7.62
N ASP A 276 -7.77 -27.15 7.58
CA ASP A 276 -8.98 -27.63 8.23
C ASP A 276 -8.86 -27.79 9.75
N VAL A 277 -7.63 -27.95 10.25
CA VAL A 277 -7.37 -28.32 11.65
C VAL A 277 -6.47 -27.33 12.39
N THR A 278 -5.72 -26.48 11.69
CA THR A 278 -4.82 -25.48 12.29
C THR A 278 -5.40 -24.08 12.10
N VAL A 279 -6.13 -23.59 13.10
CA VAL A 279 -6.99 -22.41 12.96
C VAL A 279 -6.55 -21.28 13.89
N VAL A 280 -6.27 -20.10 13.34
CA VAL A 280 -6.11 -18.85 14.11
C VAL A 280 -7.39 -18.03 14.00
N THR A 281 -8.02 -17.75 15.14
CA THR A 281 -9.37 -17.15 15.17
C THR A 281 -9.43 -15.90 16.06
N GLY A 282 -10.16 -14.90 15.58
CA GLY A 282 -10.42 -13.65 16.27
C GLY A 282 -11.76 -13.06 15.83
N ASN A 283 -12.18 -11.96 16.45
CA ASN A 283 -13.47 -11.31 16.14
C ASN A 283 -13.46 -9.78 16.27
N ARG A 284 -12.29 -9.13 16.12
CA ARG A 284 -12.27 -7.65 16.14
C ARG A 284 -12.99 -7.12 14.91
N SER A 285 -13.69 -6.00 15.08
CA SER A 285 -14.50 -5.41 14.03
C SER A 285 -14.67 -3.90 14.19
N MET A 286 -15.07 -3.23 13.11
CA MET A 286 -15.52 -1.84 13.15
C MET A 286 -16.79 -1.67 13.99
N GLY A 287 -17.67 -2.68 14.07
CA GLY A 287 -18.80 -2.71 15.00
C GLY A 287 -18.38 -2.57 16.46
N ASP A 288 -17.24 -3.16 16.84
CA ASP A 288 -16.62 -3.06 18.17
C ASP A 288 -15.65 -1.88 18.33
N ASN A 289 -15.77 -0.88 17.46
CA ASN A 289 -14.96 0.33 17.41
C ASN A 289 -13.47 0.11 17.11
N TRP A 290 -13.03 -1.04 16.59
CA TRP A 290 -11.68 -1.13 16.04
C TRP A 290 -11.59 -0.39 14.71
N THR A 291 -10.41 0.07 14.30
CA THR A 291 -10.18 0.43 12.89
C THR A 291 -10.18 -0.84 12.03
N THR A 292 -10.48 -0.74 10.74
CA THR A 292 -10.33 -1.86 9.80
C THR A 292 -8.89 -2.40 9.81
N PHE A 293 -7.88 -1.53 9.87
CA PHE A 293 -6.48 -1.95 9.92
C PHE A 293 -6.14 -2.82 11.15
N ARG A 294 -6.69 -2.50 12.33
CA ARG A 294 -6.48 -3.26 13.58
C ARG A 294 -7.52 -4.33 13.86
N SER A 295 -8.51 -4.51 13.00
CA SER A 295 -9.49 -5.59 13.14
C SER A 295 -8.93 -6.95 12.73
N ALA A 296 -7.77 -6.97 12.04
CA ALA A 296 -7.08 -8.17 11.59
C ALA A 296 -6.86 -9.18 12.73
N THR A 297 -7.30 -10.43 12.53
CA THR A 297 -6.91 -11.58 13.37
C THR A 297 -5.42 -11.85 13.25
N VAL A 298 -4.89 -11.87 12.02
CA VAL A 298 -3.46 -11.98 11.74
C VAL A 298 -2.98 -10.80 10.91
N ALA A 299 -1.92 -10.15 11.38
CA ALA A 299 -1.30 -8.99 10.77
C ALA A 299 0.16 -9.28 10.40
N VAL A 300 0.51 -9.19 9.12
CA VAL A 300 1.85 -9.46 8.61
C VAL A 300 2.50 -8.19 8.07
N SER A 301 3.51 -7.72 8.79
CA SER A 301 4.37 -6.59 8.41
C SER A 301 5.83 -6.99 8.16
N GLY A 302 6.22 -8.22 8.52
CA GLY A 302 7.57 -8.77 8.29
C GLY A 302 7.78 -9.24 6.86
N GLU A 303 8.82 -8.71 6.21
CA GLU A 303 9.21 -9.08 4.84
C GLU A 303 9.58 -10.56 4.74
N GLY A 304 9.21 -11.17 3.60
CA GLY A 304 9.51 -12.56 3.31
C GLY A 304 8.62 -13.55 4.05
N PHE A 305 7.54 -13.14 4.71
CA PHE A 305 6.67 -14.07 5.44
C PHE A 305 6.09 -15.18 4.53
N LEU A 306 6.06 -16.42 5.01
CA LEU A 306 5.38 -17.52 4.33
C LEU A 306 4.39 -18.19 5.28
N ALA A 307 3.26 -18.64 4.75
CA ALA A 307 2.36 -19.53 5.47
C ALA A 307 1.85 -20.66 4.59
N ARG A 308 1.74 -21.85 5.18
CA ARG A 308 1.21 -23.03 4.50
C ARG A 308 0.34 -23.85 5.42
N ASP A 309 -0.74 -24.41 4.87
CA ASP A 309 -1.61 -25.36 5.57
C ASP A 309 -2.22 -24.76 6.87
N MET A 310 -2.62 -23.48 6.82
CA MET A 310 -3.16 -22.70 7.94
C MET A 310 -4.55 -22.11 7.61
N ARG A 311 -5.42 -21.96 8.61
CA ARG A 311 -6.64 -21.14 8.51
C ARG A 311 -6.53 -19.86 9.34
N PHE A 312 -6.87 -18.74 8.70
CA PHE A 312 -6.98 -17.43 9.33
C PHE A 312 -8.43 -16.98 9.24
N GLU A 313 -9.08 -16.76 10.39
CA GLU A 313 -10.50 -16.41 10.40
C GLU A 313 -10.85 -15.23 11.30
N ASN A 314 -11.86 -14.48 10.87
CA ASN A 314 -12.54 -13.49 11.70
C ASN A 314 -14.03 -13.83 11.82
N THR A 315 -14.46 -14.11 13.05
CA THR A 315 -15.79 -14.63 13.39
C THR A 315 -16.78 -13.55 13.82
N ALA A 316 -16.47 -12.25 13.62
CA ALA A 316 -17.34 -11.15 14.03
C ALA A 316 -18.75 -11.21 13.38
N GLY A 317 -18.83 -11.71 12.15
CA GLY A 317 -20.08 -11.84 11.41
C GLY A 317 -20.45 -10.59 10.60
N PRO A 318 -21.40 -10.71 9.65
CA PRO A 318 -21.68 -9.66 8.66
C PRO A 318 -22.37 -8.42 9.26
N ALA A 319 -22.97 -8.55 10.45
CA ALA A 319 -23.58 -7.44 11.19
C ALA A 319 -22.56 -6.51 11.87
N GLN A 320 -21.29 -6.94 11.96
CA GLN A 320 -20.23 -6.17 12.62
C GLN A 320 -19.45 -5.26 11.65
N HIS A 321 -19.90 -5.16 10.40
CA HIS A 321 -19.22 -4.42 9.33
C HIS A 321 -17.80 -4.95 9.09
N GLN A 322 -16.82 -4.09 8.82
CA GLN A 322 -15.45 -4.48 8.46
C GLN A 322 -14.78 -5.28 9.59
N ALA A 323 -14.31 -6.48 9.26
CA ALA A 323 -13.68 -7.41 10.20
C ALA A 323 -12.65 -8.28 9.48
N VAL A 324 -11.38 -7.88 9.56
CA VAL A 324 -10.30 -8.49 8.77
C VAL A 324 -9.84 -9.81 9.39
N ALA A 325 -9.70 -10.85 8.58
CA ALA A 325 -9.09 -12.11 9.00
C ALA A 325 -7.57 -12.06 8.84
N LEU A 326 -7.09 -11.62 7.67
CA LEU A 326 -5.67 -11.52 7.35
C LEU A 326 -5.36 -10.16 6.73
N ARG A 327 -4.36 -9.47 7.29
CA ARG A 327 -3.78 -8.25 6.72
C ARG A 327 -2.31 -8.45 6.38
N VAL A 328 -1.90 -8.03 5.19
CA VAL A 328 -0.50 -8.10 4.74
C VAL A 328 -0.03 -6.76 4.18
N ASN A 329 0.98 -6.17 4.80
CA ASN A 329 1.67 -4.95 4.35
C ASN A 329 3.19 -5.14 4.33
N ALA A 330 3.63 -6.30 3.85
CA ALA A 330 5.02 -6.70 3.72
C ALA A 330 5.30 -7.24 2.32
N ASP A 331 6.56 -7.15 1.91
CA ASP A 331 7.00 -7.58 0.58
C ASP A 331 7.43 -9.04 0.56
N LEU A 332 7.34 -9.66 -0.62
CA LEU A 332 7.75 -11.05 -0.87
C LEU A 332 7.03 -12.06 0.04
N VAL A 333 5.73 -11.85 0.25
CA VAL A 333 4.89 -12.69 1.10
C VAL A 333 4.12 -13.71 0.26
N ALA A 334 4.11 -14.98 0.67
CA ALA A 334 3.33 -16.01 0.00
C ALA A 334 2.52 -16.92 0.94
N PHE A 335 1.36 -17.35 0.47
CA PHE A 335 0.45 -18.28 1.14
C PHE A 335 0.15 -19.47 0.24
N TYR A 336 0.25 -20.69 0.78
CA TYR A 336 -0.01 -21.92 0.03
C TYR A 336 -0.95 -22.85 0.81
N ARG A 337 -2.09 -23.23 0.20
CA ARG A 337 -3.10 -24.08 0.86
C ARG A 337 -3.58 -23.53 2.20
N CYS A 338 -3.86 -22.23 2.20
CA CYS A 338 -4.42 -21.54 3.35
C CYS A 338 -5.91 -21.28 3.14
N SER A 339 -6.68 -21.26 4.24
CA SER A 339 -8.07 -20.79 4.21
C SER A 339 -8.15 -19.43 4.89
N ILE A 340 -8.74 -18.43 4.23
CA ILE A 340 -8.92 -17.09 4.77
C ILE A 340 -10.43 -16.79 4.82
N ILE A 341 -10.98 -16.72 6.03
CA ILE A 341 -12.44 -16.77 6.24
C ILE A 341 -12.91 -15.53 7.01
N GLY A 342 -13.90 -14.83 6.46
CA GLY A 342 -14.53 -13.68 7.09
C GLY A 342 -15.85 -13.35 6.41
N PHE A 343 -16.32 -12.11 6.58
CA PHE A 343 -17.49 -11.58 5.86
C PHE A 343 -17.09 -10.32 5.08
N GLN A 344 -17.31 -9.14 5.67
CA GLN A 344 -16.88 -7.88 5.08
C GLN A 344 -15.39 -7.65 5.39
N ASP A 345 -14.61 -7.27 4.37
CA ASP A 345 -13.18 -6.96 4.45
C ASP A 345 -12.31 -8.15 4.93
N THR A 346 -12.56 -9.38 4.45
CA THR A 346 -11.85 -10.59 4.90
C THR A 346 -10.32 -10.52 4.73
N LEU A 347 -9.84 -10.27 3.51
CA LEU A 347 -8.43 -10.31 3.14
C LEU A 347 -7.96 -8.91 2.74
N TYR A 348 -7.15 -8.30 3.61
CA TYR A 348 -6.55 -6.99 3.39
C TYR A 348 -5.15 -7.14 2.77
N VAL A 349 -5.10 -7.20 1.44
CA VAL A 349 -3.89 -7.10 0.61
C VAL A 349 -3.38 -5.66 0.59
N HIS A 350 -2.91 -5.18 1.73
CA HIS A 350 -2.68 -3.77 1.99
C HIS A 350 -1.62 -3.17 1.04
N SER A 351 -0.41 -3.70 1.00
CA SER A 351 0.69 -3.15 0.17
C SER A 351 1.76 -4.20 -0.17
N PHE A 352 2.66 -3.86 -1.10
CA PHE A 352 3.78 -4.68 -1.59
C PHE A 352 3.40 -5.92 -2.42
N ARG A 353 4.39 -6.72 -2.82
CA ARG A 353 4.20 -7.93 -3.63
C ARG A 353 3.75 -9.09 -2.76
N GLN A 354 2.68 -9.75 -3.19
CA GLN A 354 2.08 -10.86 -2.46
C GLN A 354 1.62 -11.97 -3.42
N PHE A 355 1.67 -13.22 -2.98
CA PHE A 355 1.24 -14.37 -3.76
C PHE A 355 0.36 -15.32 -2.94
N TYR A 356 -0.75 -15.77 -3.49
CA TYR A 356 -1.67 -16.71 -2.85
C TYR A 356 -1.95 -17.86 -3.81
N ARG A 357 -1.64 -19.10 -3.42
CA ARG A 357 -1.80 -20.30 -4.26
C ARG A 357 -2.63 -21.36 -3.57
N GLU A 358 -3.58 -21.94 -4.29
CA GLU A 358 -4.43 -23.03 -3.78
C GLU A 358 -5.10 -22.67 -2.45
N CYS A 359 -5.48 -21.40 -2.30
CA CYS A 359 -6.15 -20.92 -1.10
C CYS A 359 -7.67 -20.94 -1.26
N ASP A 360 -8.38 -21.02 -0.14
CA ASP A 360 -9.83 -20.78 -0.11
C ASP A 360 -10.11 -19.45 0.59
N ILE A 361 -10.73 -18.50 -0.11
CA ILE A 361 -10.99 -17.15 0.39
C ILE A 361 -12.49 -16.90 0.43
N TYR A 362 -13.03 -16.66 1.62
CA TYR A 362 -14.47 -16.51 1.85
C TYR A 362 -14.86 -15.10 2.30
N GLY A 363 -15.95 -14.55 1.77
CA GLY A 363 -16.46 -13.26 2.25
C GLY A 363 -17.72 -12.75 1.56
N THR A 364 -18.08 -11.50 1.86
CA THR A 364 -19.29 -10.83 1.37
C THR A 364 -18.97 -9.49 0.72
N VAL A 365 -18.78 -8.41 1.48
CA VAL A 365 -18.52 -7.07 0.94
C VAL A 365 -17.03 -6.81 0.93
N ASP A 366 -16.46 -6.45 -0.22
CA ASP A 366 -15.07 -6.01 -0.40
C ASP A 366 -14.04 -6.98 0.19
N TYR A 367 -14.29 -8.29 0.08
CA TYR A 367 -13.58 -9.26 0.91
C TYR A 367 -12.14 -9.55 0.44
N ILE A 368 -11.72 -9.04 -0.71
CA ILE A 368 -10.33 -8.94 -1.14
C ILE A 368 -10.04 -7.47 -1.50
N PHE A 369 -9.30 -6.75 -0.65
CA PHE A 369 -9.19 -5.30 -0.79
C PHE A 369 -7.81 -4.76 -0.40
N GLY A 370 -7.46 -3.58 -0.92
CA GLY A 370 -6.20 -2.89 -0.65
C GLY A 370 -5.45 -2.46 -1.90
N ASN A 371 -4.14 -2.25 -1.75
CA ASN A 371 -3.25 -1.67 -2.75
C ASN A 371 -1.93 -2.44 -2.91
N ALA A 372 -1.91 -3.73 -2.63
CA ALA A 372 -0.79 -4.60 -2.98
C ALA A 372 -0.61 -4.71 -4.50
N ALA A 373 0.55 -5.21 -4.93
CA ALA A 373 0.70 -5.91 -6.20
C ALA A 373 0.54 -7.40 -5.90
N VAL A 374 -0.65 -7.95 -6.11
CA VAL A 374 -0.97 -9.31 -5.66
C VAL A 374 -1.41 -10.19 -6.83
N VAL A 375 -0.92 -11.42 -6.84
CA VAL A 375 -1.45 -12.50 -7.69
C VAL A 375 -2.07 -13.57 -6.79
N ILE A 376 -3.34 -13.88 -7.03
CA ILE A 376 -4.07 -15.00 -6.43
C ILE A 376 -4.27 -16.03 -7.54
N GLN A 377 -3.69 -17.22 -7.37
CA GLN A 377 -3.59 -18.23 -8.41
C GLN A 377 -4.17 -19.58 -7.97
N ALA A 378 -4.89 -20.28 -8.85
CA ALA A 378 -5.43 -21.63 -8.60
C ALA A 378 -6.18 -21.75 -7.28
N SER A 379 -6.90 -20.70 -6.89
CA SER A 379 -7.56 -20.58 -5.59
C SER A 379 -9.08 -20.58 -5.76
N ASN A 380 -9.80 -20.94 -4.70
CA ASN A 380 -11.24 -20.80 -4.64
C ASN A 380 -11.58 -19.46 -3.99
N ILE A 381 -12.39 -18.67 -4.69
CA ILE A 381 -12.88 -17.37 -4.22
C ILE A 381 -14.39 -17.53 -4.03
N VAL A 382 -14.81 -17.65 -2.77
CA VAL A 382 -16.14 -18.13 -2.40
C VAL A 382 -16.96 -17.00 -1.75
N SER A 383 -17.98 -16.55 -2.47
CA SER A 383 -18.90 -15.53 -1.99
C SER A 383 -19.98 -16.14 -1.09
N GLN A 384 -20.24 -15.49 0.04
CA GLN A 384 -21.24 -15.91 1.04
C GLN A 384 -22.49 -15.04 1.00
N LEU A 385 -23.60 -15.52 1.56
CA LEU A 385 -24.83 -14.75 1.67
C LEU A 385 -24.61 -13.48 2.54
N PRO A 386 -24.86 -12.26 2.02
CA PRO A 386 -24.68 -11.02 2.79
C PRO A 386 -25.95 -10.70 3.60
N LEU A 387 -25.96 -9.59 4.33
CA LEU A 387 -27.19 -9.15 5.01
C LEU A 387 -28.25 -8.65 4.01
N PRO A 388 -29.55 -8.70 4.37
CA PRO A 388 -30.62 -8.10 3.58
C PRO A 388 -30.31 -6.65 3.18
N GLY A 389 -30.45 -6.34 1.89
CA GLY A 389 -30.19 -5.01 1.33
C GLY A 389 -28.73 -4.71 0.98
N GLN A 390 -27.80 -5.63 1.27
CA GLN A 390 -26.43 -5.55 0.78
C GLN A 390 -26.27 -6.26 -0.58
N PHE A 391 -25.15 -5.99 -1.22
CA PHE A 391 -24.64 -6.72 -2.38
C PHE A 391 -23.20 -7.18 -2.08
N ILE A 392 -22.70 -8.12 -2.86
CA ILE A 392 -21.31 -8.60 -2.79
C ILE A 392 -20.47 -7.86 -3.83
N ALA A 393 -19.30 -7.40 -3.42
CA ALA A 393 -18.22 -7.03 -4.32
C ALA A 393 -17.00 -7.85 -3.90
N ILE A 394 -16.49 -8.67 -4.81
CA ILE A 394 -15.37 -9.57 -4.51
C ILE A 394 -14.11 -8.74 -4.20
N THR A 395 -13.80 -7.77 -5.07
CA THR A 395 -12.65 -6.89 -4.87
C THR A 395 -13.00 -5.43 -4.64
N ALA A 396 -12.17 -4.77 -3.83
CA ALA A 396 -12.17 -3.31 -3.68
C ALA A 396 -10.72 -2.79 -3.72
N GLN A 397 -10.22 -2.55 -4.94
CA GLN A 397 -8.82 -2.15 -5.13
C GLN A 397 -8.65 -0.63 -4.97
N SER A 398 -7.57 -0.23 -4.29
CA SER A 398 -7.39 1.12 -3.76
C SER A 398 -6.16 1.84 -4.31
N ARG A 399 -5.84 1.64 -5.58
CA ARG A 399 -4.78 2.42 -6.23
C ARG A 399 -5.23 3.86 -6.40
N GLU A 400 -4.46 4.79 -5.86
CA GLU A 400 -4.79 6.21 -5.83
C GLU A 400 -4.20 6.98 -7.01
N THR A 401 -3.07 6.52 -7.56
CA THR A 401 -2.35 7.22 -8.63
C THR A 401 -1.84 6.27 -9.71
N ALA A 402 -1.70 6.76 -10.95
CA ALA A 402 -1.16 6.00 -12.08
C ALA A 402 0.33 5.61 -11.95
N ASP A 403 1.04 6.21 -11.00
CA ASP A 403 2.46 5.96 -10.75
C ASP A 403 2.70 4.79 -9.79
N GLU A 404 1.65 4.21 -9.20
CA GLU A 404 1.73 3.03 -8.36
C GLU A 404 1.62 1.75 -9.21
N ASP A 405 2.59 0.85 -9.06
CA ASP A 405 2.65 -0.42 -9.79
C ASP A 405 1.88 -1.51 -9.01
N THR A 406 0.67 -1.20 -8.56
CA THR A 406 -0.17 -2.03 -7.68
C THR A 406 -1.47 -2.47 -8.36
N GLY A 407 -2.13 -3.49 -7.84
CA GLY A 407 -3.34 -4.09 -8.43
C GLY A 407 -3.59 -5.50 -7.92
N ILE A 408 -4.80 -6.01 -8.18
CA ILE A 408 -5.20 -7.38 -7.84
C ILE A 408 -5.31 -8.20 -9.14
N SER A 409 -4.53 -9.26 -9.27
CA SER A 409 -4.62 -10.23 -10.37
C SER A 409 -5.16 -11.55 -9.83
N ILE A 410 -6.29 -12.01 -10.39
CA ILE A 410 -6.92 -13.29 -10.05
C ILE A 410 -6.77 -14.19 -11.27
N GLN A 411 -5.92 -15.22 -11.16
CA GLN A 411 -5.51 -16.06 -12.28
C GLN A 411 -5.84 -17.53 -12.05
N ASN A 412 -6.48 -18.19 -13.02
CA ASN A 412 -6.81 -19.62 -12.95
C ASN A 412 -7.58 -19.98 -11.65
N CYS A 413 -8.43 -19.08 -11.17
CA CYS A 413 -9.21 -19.27 -9.94
C CYS A 413 -10.62 -19.77 -10.24
N SER A 414 -11.28 -20.33 -9.23
CA SER A 414 -12.71 -20.65 -9.27
C SER A 414 -13.49 -19.60 -8.47
N ILE A 415 -14.35 -18.86 -9.15
CA ILE A 415 -15.24 -17.86 -8.54
C ILE A 415 -16.58 -18.52 -8.26
N LEU A 416 -16.84 -18.79 -6.98
CA LEU A 416 -17.91 -19.66 -6.50
C LEU A 416 -18.81 -18.94 -5.49
N ALA A 417 -19.99 -19.50 -5.25
CA ALA A 417 -20.92 -19.07 -4.23
C ALA A 417 -21.21 -20.21 -3.24
N THR A 418 -21.47 -19.89 -1.98
CA THR A 418 -22.08 -20.84 -1.05
C THR A 418 -23.50 -21.19 -1.52
N GLU A 419 -24.00 -22.37 -1.12
CA GLU A 419 -25.31 -22.88 -1.57
C GLU A 419 -26.48 -21.94 -1.23
N ASP A 420 -26.41 -21.28 -0.07
CA ASP A 420 -27.40 -20.31 0.38
C ASP A 420 -27.37 -19.02 -0.45
N LEU A 421 -26.19 -18.51 -0.83
CA LEU A 421 -26.07 -17.40 -1.78
C LEU A 421 -26.58 -17.81 -3.16
N TYR A 422 -26.16 -18.98 -3.66
CA TYR A 422 -26.53 -19.46 -4.99
C TYR A 422 -28.05 -19.57 -5.13
N SER A 423 -28.72 -20.11 -4.12
CA SER A 423 -30.19 -20.21 -4.04
C SER A 423 -30.90 -18.85 -3.98
N ASN A 424 -30.19 -17.76 -3.68
CA ASN A 424 -30.71 -16.40 -3.54
C ASN A 424 -30.05 -15.38 -4.48
N SER A 425 -29.31 -15.82 -5.50
CA SER A 425 -28.52 -14.98 -6.42
C SER A 425 -29.39 -13.98 -7.22
N ALA A 426 -30.67 -14.30 -7.42
CA ALA A 426 -31.63 -13.36 -8.01
C ALA A 426 -31.92 -12.14 -7.13
N THR A 427 -31.76 -12.27 -5.80
CA THR A 427 -32.03 -11.22 -4.81
C THR A 427 -30.74 -10.47 -4.43
N PHE A 428 -29.64 -11.20 -4.24
CA PHE A 428 -28.36 -10.64 -3.82
C PHE A 428 -27.40 -10.56 -4.99
N LYS A 429 -27.14 -9.34 -5.44
CA LYS A 429 -26.21 -9.10 -6.55
C LYS A 429 -24.77 -9.35 -6.10
N THR A 430 -24.00 -9.98 -6.97
CA THR A 430 -22.56 -10.19 -6.79
C THR A 430 -21.80 -9.59 -7.96
N TYR A 431 -20.81 -8.76 -7.66
CA TYR A 431 -19.93 -8.12 -8.63
C TYR A 431 -18.48 -8.57 -8.42
N LEU A 432 -17.72 -8.65 -9.51
CA LEU A 432 -16.28 -8.90 -9.53
C LEU A 432 -15.49 -7.87 -8.73
N GLY A 433 -15.98 -6.63 -8.63
CA GLY A 433 -15.42 -5.62 -7.74
C GLY A 433 -16.00 -4.22 -7.91
N ARG A 434 -15.47 -3.28 -7.13
CA ARG A 434 -15.81 -1.84 -7.18
C ARG A 434 -14.60 -0.93 -6.83
N PRO A 435 -14.51 0.27 -7.44
CA PRO A 435 -13.28 1.07 -7.38
C PRO A 435 -13.19 1.88 -6.08
N TRP A 436 -12.53 1.33 -5.06
CA TRP A 436 -12.34 2.05 -3.80
C TRP A 436 -11.62 3.39 -4.02
N ARG A 437 -10.68 3.45 -4.98
CA ARG A 437 -9.97 4.68 -5.37
C ARG A 437 -9.92 4.85 -6.90
N PRO A 438 -9.68 6.07 -7.41
CA PRO A 438 -9.92 6.40 -8.82
C PRO A 438 -9.12 5.58 -9.83
N PHE A 439 -7.91 5.13 -9.48
CA PHE A 439 -7.06 4.33 -10.36
C PHE A 439 -7.17 2.83 -10.10
N ALA A 440 -8.27 2.38 -9.48
CA ALA A 440 -8.48 0.99 -9.09
C ALA A 440 -8.12 0.02 -10.22
N ARG A 441 -7.36 -1.03 -9.90
CA ARG A 441 -6.86 -1.97 -10.90
C ARG A 441 -7.04 -3.42 -10.47
N THR A 442 -7.94 -4.12 -11.13
CA THR A 442 -8.23 -5.54 -10.87
C THR A 442 -8.37 -6.27 -12.20
N VAL A 443 -7.81 -7.47 -12.30
CA VAL A 443 -8.00 -8.34 -13.46
C VAL A 443 -8.38 -9.76 -13.06
N TYR A 444 -9.20 -10.40 -13.89
CA TYR A 444 -9.54 -11.83 -13.81
C TYR A 444 -9.06 -12.51 -15.09
N LEU A 445 -8.17 -13.48 -14.96
CA LEU A 445 -7.48 -14.17 -16.04
C LEU A 445 -7.77 -15.67 -15.95
N GLU A 446 -8.22 -16.29 -17.03
CA GLU A 446 -8.39 -17.75 -17.18
C GLU A 446 -9.17 -18.39 -16.03
N SER A 447 -10.09 -17.65 -15.42
CA SER A 447 -10.79 -18.07 -14.22
C SER A 447 -12.18 -18.60 -14.55
N TYR A 448 -12.61 -19.62 -13.80
CA TYR A 448 -13.99 -20.09 -13.86
C TYR A 448 -14.89 -19.11 -13.11
N MET A 449 -15.98 -18.67 -13.75
CA MET A 449 -17.00 -17.81 -13.16
C MET A 449 -18.38 -18.48 -13.27
N ASP A 450 -18.97 -18.76 -12.12
CA ASP A 450 -20.33 -19.31 -12.06
C ASP A 450 -21.41 -18.23 -12.26
N ASP A 451 -22.67 -18.62 -12.46
CA ASP A 451 -23.74 -17.74 -12.99
C ASP A 451 -24.37 -16.77 -11.97
N PHE A 452 -23.92 -16.81 -10.72
CA PHE A 452 -24.34 -15.85 -9.69
C PHE A 452 -23.71 -14.45 -9.85
N ILE A 453 -22.69 -14.32 -10.72
CA ILE A 453 -22.09 -13.04 -11.07
C ILE A 453 -23.08 -12.21 -11.88
N ASP A 454 -23.36 -10.99 -11.44
CA ASP A 454 -24.27 -10.10 -12.15
C ASP A 454 -23.72 -9.79 -13.57
N PRO A 455 -24.55 -9.78 -14.62
CA PRO A 455 -24.08 -9.55 -15.99
C PRO A 455 -23.30 -8.24 -16.19
N ALA A 456 -23.57 -7.21 -15.38
CA ALA A 456 -22.79 -5.96 -15.40
C ALA A 456 -21.32 -6.18 -15.02
N GLY A 457 -21.02 -7.23 -14.25
CA GLY A 457 -19.69 -7.65 -13.79
C GLY A 457 -19.14 -6.76 -12.67
N TRP A 458 -19.19 -5.44 -12.85
CA TRP A 458 -18.56 -4.45 -11.98
C TRP A 458 -19.60 -3.44 -11.49
N THR A 459 -19.38 -2.86 -10.31
CA THR A 459 -20.27 -1.84 -9.75
C THR A 459 -19.53 -0.61 -9.26
N LYS A 460 -20.24 0.52 -9.22
CA LYS A 460 -19.71 1.81 -8.74
C LYS A 460 -19.37 1.73 -7.26
N TRP A 461 -18.50 2.62 -6.79
CA TRP A 461 -18.12 2.68 -5.38
C TRP A 461 -19.29 3.08 -4.47
N GLY A 462 -20.03 4.12 -4.87
CA GLY A 462 -21.11 4.72 -4.07
C GLY A 462 -20.94 6.22 -3.81
N GLY A 463 -20.11 6.91 -4.60
CA GLY A 463 -19.90 8.35 -4.60
C GLY A 463 -18.43 8.77 -4.78
N GLY A 464 -18.20 10.09 -4.89
CA GLY A 464 -16.86 10.67 -4.96
C GLY A 464 -16.21 10.60 -6.35
N ILE A 465 -14.89 10.82 -6.38
CA ILE A 465 -14.12 10.90 -7.64
C ILE A 465 -14.09 9.56 -8.37
N SER A 466 -14.09 8.41 -7.67
CA SER A 466 -14.10 7.09 -8.30
C SER A 466 -15.33 6.84 -9.18
N ASP A 467 -16.46 7.51 -8.90
CA ASP A 467 -17.72 7.35 -9.63
C ASP A 467 -17.95 8.41 -10.72
N SER A 468 -17.05 9.40 -10.84
CA SER A 468 -17.09 10.38 -11.92
C SER A 468 -16.66 9.75 -13.25
N ASP A 469 -17.00 10.39 -14.37
CA ASP A 469 -16.55 9.91 -15.69
C ASP A 469 -15.02 9.79 -15.76
N ASP A 470 -14.29 10.74 -15.15
CA ASP A 470 -12.83 10.69 -15.03
C ASP A 470 -12.34 9.48 -14.20
N GLY A 471 -13.00 9.17 -13.07
CA GLY A 471 -12.66 8.00 -12.25
C GLY A 471 -12.92 6.69 -12.97
N LEU A 472 -14.09 6.59 -13.62
CA LEU A 472 -14.48 5.41 -14.41
C LEU A 472 -13.65 5.25 -15.69
N ALA A 473 -12.99 6.31 -16.16
CA ALA A 473 -12.03 6.26 -17.27
C ALA A 473 -10.59 5.95 -16.82
N THR A 474 -10.23 6.18 -15.56
CA THR A 474 -8.86 6.00 -15.05
C THR A 474 -8.62 4.68 -14.32
N LEU A 475 -9.67 4.01 -13.87
CA LEU A 475 -9.59 2.63 -13.40
C LEU A 475 -9.16 1.67 -14.52
N TYR A 476 -8.72 0.47 -14.16
CA TYR A 476 -8.40 -0.60 -15.10
C TYR A 476 -8.99 -1.92 -14.60
N TYR A 477 -10.15 -2.29 -15.12
CA TYR A 477 -10.82 -3.55 -14.85
C TYR A 477 -10.79 -4.45 -16.06
N GLY A 478 -10.12 -5.59 -15.92
CA GLY A 478 -9.78 -6.47 -17.02
C GLY A 478 -10.34 -7.88 -16.88
N GLU A 479 -10.83 -8.45 -17.97
CA GLU A 479 -11.21 -9.85 -18.06
C GLU A 479 -10.52 -10.50 -19.27
N TYR A 480 -9.82 -11.62 -19.06
CA TYR A 480 -9.10 -12.36 -20.10
C TYR A 480 -9.42 -13.86 -20.02
N GLU A 481 -9.92 -14.44 -21.11
CA GLU A 481 -10.18 -15.88 -21.29
C GLU A 481 -10.87 -16.58 -20.09
N ASN A 482 -11.71 -15.85 -19.35
CA ASN A 482 -12.54 -16.42 -18.30
C ASN A 482 -13.62 -17.33 -18.90
N TYR A 483 -13.95 -18.41 -18.21
CA TYR A 483 -14.92 -19.41 -18.67
C TYR A 483 -15.97 -19.70 -17.61
N GLY A 484 -17.01 -20.46 -17.98
CA GLY A 484 -18.17 -20.69 -17.11
C GLY A 484 -19.33 -19.74 -17.43
N PRO A 485 -20.50 -19.99 -16.84
CA PRO A 485 -21.73 -19.30 -17.23
C PRO A 485 -21.78 -17.81 -16.83
N GLY A 486 -21.01 -17.37 -15.83
CA GLY A 486 -20.88 -15.96 -15.41
C GLY A 486 -19.85 -15.13 -16.19
N SER A 487 -19.07 -15.76 -17.08
CA SER A 487 -17.92 -15.10 -17.73
C SER A 487 -18.28 -14.27 -18.97
N GLY A 488 -19.54 -14.28 -19.41
CA GLY A 488 -19.98 -13.56 -20.60
C GLY A 488 -19.83 -12.04 -20.48
N THR A 489 -19.04 -11.42 -21.37
CA THR A 489 -18.72 -9.99 -21.31
C THR A 489 -19.69 -9.06 -22.04
N GLY A 490 -20.66 -9.61 -22.80
CA GLY A 490 -21.54 -8.84 -23.69
C GLY A 490 -22.50 -7.85 -23.00
N ASN A 491 -22.70 -7.97 -21.69
CA ASN A 491 -23.56 -7.08 -20.89
C ASN A 491 -22.81 -6.35 -19.77
N ARG A 492 -21.47 -6.35 -19.82
CA ARG A 492 -20.64 -5.65 -18.83
C ARG A 492 -20.88 -4.14 -18.89
N VAL A 493 -20.49 -3.46 -17.83
CA VAL A 493 -20.51 -1.99 -17.76
C VAL A 493 -19.80 -1.34 -18.97
N GLY A 494 -20.34 -0.22 -19.44
CA GLY A 494 -19.77 0.56 -20.55
C GLY A 494 -18.74 1.61 -20.11
N TRP A 495 -17.93 1.34 -19.08
CA TRP A 495 -16.93 2.28 -18.59
C TRP A 495 -15.68 2.26 -19.47
N GLU A 496 -15.02 3.40 -19.65
CA GLU A 496 -13.79 3.48 -20.45
C GLU A 496 -12.63 2.68 -19.83
N GLY A 497 -12.57 2.60 -18.50
CA GLY A 497 -11.58 1.77 -17.79
C GLY A 497 -11.90 0.27 -17.73
N PHE A 498 -13.00 -0.19 -18.34
CA PHE A 498 -13.30 -1.63 -18.47
C PHE A 498 -12.72 -2.18 -19.78
N HIS A 499 -12.06 -3.34 -19.69
CA HIS A 499 -11.34 -3.94 -20.80
C HIS A 499 -11.61 -5.44 -20.90
N VAL A 500 -12.08 -5.88 -22.06
CA VAL A 500 -11.89 -7.28 -22.50
C VAL A 500 -10.48 -7.35 -23.06
N MET A 501 -9.60 -8.04 -22.36
CA MET A 501 -8.16 -7.97 -22.57
C MET A 501 -7.71 -8.89 -23.70
N ASP A 502 -6.60 -8.53 -24.35
CA ASP A 502 -5.83 -9.45 -25.18
C ASP A 502 -4.68 -10.10 -24.40
N TYR A 503 -3.94 -11.00 -25.06
CA TYR A 503 -2.81 -11.70 -24.46
C TYR A 503 -1.71 -10.74 -23.95
N TYR A 504 -1.44 -9.65 -24.67
CA TYR A 504 -0.37 -8.72 -24.30
C TYR A 504 -0.73 -7.91 -23.08
N ASP A 505 -1.98 -7.46 -23.00
CA ASP A 505 -2.53 -6.82 -21.80
C ASP A 505 -2.46 -7.78 -20.61
N ALA A 506 -2.95 -9.01 -20.79
CA ALA A 506 -3.07 -10.01 -19.74
C ALA A 506 -1.71 -10.49 -19.23
N SER A 507 -0.71 -10.63 -20.11
CA SER A 507 0.65 -11.05 -19.75
C SER A 507 1.30 -10.14 -18.69
N ASN A 508 0.95 -8.85 -18.65
CA ASN A 508 1.48 -7.89 -17.67
C ASN A 508 1.00 -8.15 -16.24
N PHE A 509 -0.02 -8.98 -16.06
CA PHE A 509 -0.64 -9.30 -14.76
C PHE A 509 -0.32 -10.71 -14.27
N THR A 510 0.61 -11.39 -14.94
CA THR A 510 1.11 -12.73 -14.57
C THR A 510 2.09 -12.68 -13.41
N VAL A 511 2.38 -13.84 -12.82
CA VAL A 511 3.36 -13.97 -11.74
C VAL A 511 4.74 -13.42 -12.15
N ALA A 512 5.22 -13.75 -13.34
CA ALA A 512 6.53 -13.33 -13.83
C ALA A 512 6.63 -11.80 -14.01
N GLU A 513 5.61 -11.18 -14.60
CA GLU A 513 5.66 -9.76 -14.96
C GLU A 513 5.18 -8.83 -13.84
N PHE A 514 4.13 -9.21 -13.11
CA PHE A 514 3.45 -8.31 -12.18
C PHE A 514 4.10 -8.25 -10.80
N ILE A 515 4.60 -9.39 -10.32
CA ILE A 515 5.20 -9.52 -8.99
C ILE A 515 6.64 -10.04 -9.03
N THR A 516 7.25 -10.05 -10.22
CA THR A 516 8.60 -10.56 -10.48
C THR A 516 8.85 -11.93 -9.85
N GLY A 517 7.86 -12.83 -9.96
CA GLY A 517 7.80 -14.07 -9.20
C GLY A 517 9.04 -14.95 -9.31
N ASP A 518 9.65 -15.05 -10.49
CA ASP A 518 10.88 -15.82 -10.72
C ASP A 518 12.07 -15.37 -9.86
N GLU A 519 12.08 -14.13 -9.36
CA GLU A 519 13.17 -13.61 -8.53
C GLU A 519 13.09 -14.11 -7.08
N TRP A 520 11.93 -14.60 -6.62
CA TRP A 520 11.72 -14.91 -5.21
C TRP A 520 10.83 -16.12 -4.92
N LEU A 521 9.87 -16.50 -5.78
CA LEU A 521 8.96 -17.61 -5.53
C LEU A 521 9.66 -18.98 -5.64
N GLU A 522 10.65 -19.16 -6.53
CA GLU A 522 11.43 -20.42 -6.64
C GLU A 522 11.97 -20.85 -5.26
N SER A 523 12.38 -19.86 -4.46
CA SER A 523 13.01 -20.06 -3.16
C SER A 523 12.03 -20.36 -2.01
N THR A 524 10.72 -20.31 -2.27
CA THR A 524 9.67 -20.63 -1.29
C THR A 524 9.27 -22.11 -1.31
N ALA A 525 9.66 -22.84 -2.36
CA ALA A 525 9.18 -24.19 -2.68
C ALA A 525 7.64 -24.30 -2.88
N PHE A 526 6.92 -23.18 -2.96
CA PHE A 526 5.50 -23.19 -3.32
C PHE A 526 5.34 -23.27 -4.84
N PRO A 527 4.36 -24.03 -5.35
CA PRO A 527 4.11 -24.10 -6.78
C PRO A 527 3.55 -22.76 -7.29
N TYR A 528 3.95 -22.38 -8.51
CA TYR A 528 3.40 -21.22 -9.19
C TYR A 528 3.50 -21.40 -10.70
N ASP A 529 2.53 -20.84 -11.43
CA ASP A 529 2.56 -20.75 -12.89
C ASP A 529 3.01 -19.35 -13.29
N ASN A 530 4.01 -19.27 -14.15
CA ASN A 530 4.70 -18.00 -14.45
C ASN A 530 3.91 -17.03 -15.32
N GLY A 531 3.14 -17.59 -16.25
CA GLY A 531 2.45 -16.88 -17.31
C GLY A 531 1.00 -17.32 -17.40
N ILE A 532 0.38 -16.93 -18.52
CA ILE A 532 -0.92 -17.41 -19.01
C ILE A 532 -0.62 -18.60 -19.91
#